data_AF-A0A520Z8J1-F1
#
_entry.id   AF-A0A520Z8J1-F1
#
_cell.length_a   1.000
_cell.length_b   1.000
_cell.length_c   1.000
_cell.angle_alpha   90.00
_cell.angle_beta   90.00
_cell.angle_gamma   90.00
#
_symmetry.space_group_name_H-M   'P 1'
#
loop_
_entity.id
_entity.type
_entity.pdbx_description
1 polymer ?
#
loop_
_entity_poly.entity_id
_entity_poly.type
_entity_poly.pdbx_seq_one_letter_code
_entity_poly.pdbx_strand_id
1 'polypeptide(L)'
;MNGFPNGEKFGLASQINRCSVSIPSNIAEGSSRTDKSFSHFIDIALGSSFELETQLLIAFKRKYITEEQFNNLEEKIEEFQKMTMGFQNKL
;
A
#
# COMPACT_ATOMS: atom_id res chain seq x y z
N MET A 1 7.23 10.17 8.24
CA MET A 1 8.48 9.87 7.52
C MET A 1 9.48 10.99 7.76
N ASN A 2 10.38 10.83 8.73
CA ASN A 2 11.38 11.86 9.08
C ASN A 2 12.74 11.64 8.38
N GLY A 3 12.87 10.63 7.51
CA GLY A 3 14.09 10.29 6.77
C GLY A 3 14.17 10.81 5.32
N PHE A 4 13.12 11.50 4.84
CA PHE A 4 13.07 12.00 3.47
C PHE A 4 13.65 13.41 3.38
N PRO A 5 14.47 13.73 2.36
CA PRO A 5 14.93 15.09 2.10
C PRO A 5 13.73 16.05 1.91
N ASN A 6 13.89 17.31 2.32
CA ASN A 6 12.81 18.31 2.24
C ASN A 6 12.22 18.47 0.82
N GLY A 7 13.01 18.25 -0.24
CA GLY A 7 12.54 18.29 -1.63
C GLY A 7 11.67 17.12 -2.06
N GLU A 8 11.76 15.96 -1.40
CA GLU A 8 11.00 14.75 -1.72
C GLU A 8 9.67 14.66 -0.93
N LYS A 9 9.43 15.62 -0.03
CA LYS A 9 8.21 15.72 0.79
C LYS A 9 6.95 15.84 -0.08
N PHE A 10 7.06 16.49 -1.24
CA PHE A 10 5.95 16.67 -2.18
C PHE A 10 5.95 15.64 -3.33
N GLY A 11 7.01 14.87 -3.48
CA GLY A 11 7.14 13.80 -4.47
C GLY A 11 6.80 12.44 -3.88
N LEU A 12 7.84 11.65 -3.64
CA LEU A 12 7.74 10.26 -3.22
C LEU A 12 7.00 10.07 -1.89
N ALA A 13 7.28 10.93 -0.89
CA ALA A 13 6.60 10.83 0.41
C ALA A 13 5.09 11.07 0.29
N SER A 14 4.67 11.98 -0.59
CA SER A 14 3.24 12.23 -0.85
C SER A 14 2.57 11.05 -1.54
N GLN A 15 3.24 10.43 -2.51
CA GLN A 15 2.75 9.22 -3.19
C GLN A 15 2.59 8.05 -2.20
N ILE A 16 3.59 7.78 -1.36
CA ILE A 16 3.52 6.74 -0.34
C ILE A 16 2.34 6.97 0.62
N ASN A 17 2.19 8.20 1.13
CA ASN A 17 1.08 8.53 2.02
C ASN A 17 -0.29 8.30 1.35
N ARG A 18 -0.45 8.69 0.08
CA ARG A 18 -1.70 8.46 -0.66
C ARG A 18 -2.00 6.98 -0.81
N CYS A 19 -1.03 6.18 -1.24
CA CYS A 19 -1.21 4.73 -1.40
C CYS A 19 -1.57 4.08 -0.06
N SER A 20 -0.80 4.40 1.00
CA SER A 20 -1.00 3.85 2.34
C SER A 20 -2.36 4.19 2.94
N VAL A 21 -2.89 5.40 2.71
CA VAL A 21 -4.24 5.80 3.17
C VAL A 21 -5.34 5.19 2.29
N SER A 22 -5.09 5.06 0.98
CA SER A 22 -6.05 4.51 0.02
C SER A 22 -6.43 3.06 0.33
N ILE A 23 -5.46 2.22 0.76
CA ILE A 23 -5.69 0.80 1.08
C ILE A 23 -6.81 0.60 2.11
N PRO A 24 -6.70 1.10 3.35
CA PRO A 24 -7.75 0.92 4.35
C PRO A 24 -9.03 1.70 4.02
N SER A 25 -8.92 2.84 3.31
CA SER A 25 -10.09 3.65 2.93
C SER A 25 -11.00 2.89 1.97
N ASN A 26 -10.44 2.25 0.94
CA ASN A 26 -11.22 1.46 -0.02
C ASN A 26 -11.82 0.21 0.62
N ILE A 27 -11.08 -0.49 1.50
CA ILE A 27 -11.63 -1.63 2.25
C ILE A 27 -12.84 -1.18 3.08
N ALA A 28 -12.70 -0.10 3.85
CA ALA A 28 -13.77 0.41 4.69
C ALA A 28 -15.00 0.82 3.85
N GLU A 29 -14.79 1.55 2.74
CA GLU A 29 -15.86 1.98 1.86
C GLU A 29 -16.61 0.79 1.23
N GLY A 30 -15.87 -0.21 0.76
CA GLY A 30 -16.41 -1.41 0.15
C GLY A 30 -17.12 -2.35 1.12
N SER A 31 -16.69 -2.41 2.39
CA SER A 31 -17.23 -3.35 3.39
C SER A 31 -18.72 -3.20 3.70
N SER A 32 -19.31 -2.06 3.34
CA SER A 32 -20.74 -1.77 3.49
C SER A 32 -21.60 -2.15 2.27
N ARG A 33 -20.99 -2.74 1.23
CA ARG A 33 -21.61 -3.04 -0.07
C ARG A 33 -21.88 -4.54 -0.23
N THR A 34 -22.48 -4.91 -1.37
CA THR A 34 -22.62 -6.33 -1.76
C THR A 34 -21.26 -6.94 -2.09
N ASP A 35 -21.13 -8.26 -2.04
CA ASP A 35 -19.85 -8.95 -2.30
C ASP A 35 -19.24 -8.57 -3.67
N LYS A 36 -20.07 -8.48 -4.72
CA LYS A 36 -19.64 -8.03 -6.05
C LYS A 36 -19.05 -6.62 -6.02
N SER A 37 -19.70 -5.68 -5.33
CA SER A 37 -19.22 -4.31 -5.21
C SER A 37 -18.01 -4.23 -4.29
N PHE A 38 -18.00 -4.99 -3.20
CA PHE A 38 -16.88 -5.03 -2.27
C PHE A 38 -15.62 -5.56 -2.97
N SER A 39 -15.75 -6.61 -3.79
CA SER A 39 -14.64 -7.14 -4.59
C SER A 39 -13.98 -6.06 -5.47
N HIS A 40 -14.76 -5.15 -6.06
CA HIS A 40 -14.20 -4.02 -6.80
C HIS A 40 -13.40 -3.04 -5.92
N PHE A 41 -13.87 -2.75 -4.70
CA PHE A 41 -13.11 -1.93 -3.75
C PHE A 41 -11.84 -2.64 -3.27
N ILE A 42 -11.87 -3.97 -3.14
CA ILE A 42 -10.70 -4.78 -2.84
C ILE A 42 -9.68 -4.71 -3.98
N ASP A 43 -10.10 -4.71 -5.26
CA ASP A 43 -9.19 -4.50 -6.39
C ASP A 43 -8.44 -3.16 -6.27
N ILE A 44 -9.15 -2.09 -5.90
CA ILE A 44 -8.54 -0.76 -5.73
C ILE A 44 -7.54 -0.75 -4.56
N ALA A 45 -7.90 -1.41 -3.45
CA ALA A 45 -7.01 -1.57 -2.30
C ALA A 45 -5.75 -2.36 -2.66
N LEU A 46 -5.88 -3.47 -3.40
CA LEU A 46 -4.76 -4.27 -3.89
C LEU A 46 -3.87 -3.46 -4.84
N GLY A 47 -4.46 -2.73 -5.81
CA GLY A 47 -3.71 -1.84 -6.69
C GLY A 47 -2.90 -0.79 -5.92
N SER A 48 -3.51 -0.17 -4.91
CA SER A 48 -2.81 0.78 -4.02
C SER A 48 -1.68 0.13 -3.23
N SER A 49 -1.81 -1.16 -2.86
CA SER A 49 -0.75 -1.88 -2.15
C SER A 49 0.45 -2.21 -3.04
N PHE A 50 0.23 -2.61 -4.30
CA PHE A 50 1.34 -2.83 -5.25
C PHE A 50 2.04 -1.51 -5.63
N GLU A 51 1.29 -0.42 -5.74
CA GLU A 51 1.90 0.91 -5.92
C GLU A 51 2.76 1.29 -4.70
N LEU A 52 2.25 1.09 -3.48
CA LEU A 52 2.99 1.37 -2.25
C LEU A 52 4.30 0.56 -2.18
N GLU A 53 4.26 -0.73 -2.48
CA GLU A 53 5.44 -1.60 -2.54
C GLU A 53 6.49 -1.05 -3.53
N THR A 54 6.05 -0.64 -4.72
CA THR A 54 6.92 -0.01 -5.73
C THR A 54 7.57 1.27 -5.19
N GLN A 55 6.80 2.14 -4.51
CA GLN A 55 7.33 3.37 -3.93
C GLN A 55 8.32 3.11 -2.78
N LEU A 56 8.10 2.07 -1.98
CA LEU A 56 9.03 1.62 -0.93
C LEU A 56 10.36 1.13 -1.53
N LEU A 57 10.30 0.36 -2.63
CA LEU A 57 11.49 -0.07 -3.36
C LEU A 57 12.28 1.14 -3.89
N ILE A 58 11.60 2.14 -4.46
CA ILE A 58 12.24 3.38 -4.92
C ILE A 58 12.89 4.12 -3.74
N ALA A 59 12.19 4.24 -2.60
CA ALA A 59 12.73 4.89 -1.40
C ALA A 59 13.99 4.17 -0.88
N PHE A 60 14.00 2.84 -0.90
CA PHE A 60 15.16 2.03 -0.53
C PHE A 60 16.32 2.22 -1.51
N LYS A 61 16.09 2.15 -2.83
CA LYS A 61 17.14 2.38 -3.84
C LYS A 61 17.76 3.77 -3.75
N ARG A 62 16.97 4.77 -3.34
CA ARG A 62 17.45 6.14 -3.07
C ARG A 62 18.05 6.34 -1.68
N LYS A 63 18.12 5.29 -0.85
CA LYS A 63 18.66 5.27 0.51
C LYS A 63 17.91 6.20 1.49
N TYR A 64 16.61 6.39 1.29
CA TYR A 64 15.75 7.18 2.19
C TYR A 64 15.22 6.37 3.38
N ILE A 65 15.23 5.05 3.25
CA ILE A 65 14.93 4.08 4.31
C ILE A 65 16.06 3.05 4.38
N THR A 66 16.25 2.46 5.56
CA THR A 66 17.24 1.40 5.75
C THR A 66 16.76 0.08 5.13
N GLU A 67 17.68 -0.86 4.92
CA GLU A 67 17.33 -2.22 4.48
C GLU A 67 16.41 -2.92 5.48
N GLU A 68 16.67 -2.76 6.78
CA GLU A 68 15.79 -3.28 7.85
C GLU A 68 14.36 -2.71 7.75
N GLN A 69 14.22 -1.40 7.52
CA GLN A 69 12.93 -0.76 7.32
C GLN A 69 12.23 -1.25 6.05
N PHE A 70 12.97 -1.39 4.96
CA PHE A 70 12.45 -1.87 3.69
C PHE A 70 11.92 -3.31 3.85
N ASN A 71 12.75 -4.24 4.35
CA ASN A 71 12.38 -5.64 4.53
C ASN A 71 11.16 -5.78 5.46
N ASN A 72 11.09 -5.02 6.55
CA ASN A 72 9.93 -5.06 7.46
C ASN A 72 8.63 -4.59 6.78
N LEU A 73 8.71 -3.57 5.93
CA LEU A 73 7.55 -3.03 5.23
C LEU A 73 7.13 -3.92 4.04
N GLU A 74 8.11 -4.47 3.33
CA GLU A 74 7.91 -5.43 2.24
C GLU A 74 7.21 -6.70 2.75
N GLU A 75 7.69 -7.28 3.86
CA GLU A 75 7.06 -8.47 4.46
C GLU A 75 5.59 -8.22 4.81
N LYS A 76 5.29 -7.07 5.43
CA LYS A 76 3.92 -6.69 5.82
C LYS A 76 3.01 -6.47 4.61
N ILE A 77 3.51 -5.83 3.55
CA ILE A 77 2.69 -5.54 2.38
C ILE A 77 2.42 -6.80 1.55
N GLU A 78 3.42 -7.68 1.44
CA GLU A 78 3.23 -8.98 0.80
C GLU A 78 2.22 -9.86 1.57
N GLU A 79 2.31 -9.89 2.90
CA GLU A 79 1.35 -10.61 3.75
C GLU A 79 -0.07 -10.08 3.52
N PHE A 80 -0.25 -8.75 3.57
CA PHE A 80 -1.52 -8.11 3.28
C PHE A 80 -2.06 -8.47 1.89
N GLN A 81 -1.22 -8.39 0.84
CA GLN A 81 -1.61 -8.72 -0.53
C GLN A 81 -2.08 -10.18 -0.64
N LYS A 82 -1.30 -11.13 -0.10
CA LYS A 82 -1.63 -12.58 -0.13
C LYS A 82 -2.94 -12.85 0.60
N MET A 83 -3.12 -12.30 1.80
CA MET A 83 -4.35 -12.47 2.58
C MET A 83 -5.56 -11.86 1.87
N THR A 84 -5.40 -10.66 1.33
CA THR A 84 -6.48 -9.90 0.68
C THR A 84 -6.92 -10.55 -0.63
N MET A 85 -5.99 -11.02 -1.46
CA MET A 85 -6.33 -11.82 -2.66
C MET A 85 -7.04 -13.12 -2.28
N GLY A 86 -6.59 -13.81 -1.22
CA GLY A 86 -7.23 -15.01 -0.71
C GLY A 86 -8.66 -14.77 -0.18
N PHE A 87 -8.90 -13.61 0.44
CA PHE A 87 -10.21 -13.17 0.87
C PHE A 87 -11.12 -12.80 -0.31
N GLN A 88 -10.62 -12.02 -1.26
CA GLN A 88 -11.37 -11.57 -2.43
C GLN A 88 -11.91 -12.73 -3.27
N ASN A 89 -11.12 -13.81 -3.41
CA ASN A 89 -11.54 -15.01 -4.13
C ASN A 89 -12.73 -15.77 -3.47
N LYS A 90 -13.10 -15.39 -2.24
CA LYS A 90 -14.22 -15.98 -1.48
C LYS A 90 -15.43 -15.05 -1.36
N LEU A 91 -15.33 -13.80 -1.84
CA LEU A 91 -16.45 -12.88 -2.00
C LEU A 91 -17.28 -13.30 -3.23
#